data_AF-A0A534VMI1-F1
#
_entry.id   AF-A0A534VMI1-F1
#
_cell.length_a   1.000
_cell.length_b   1.000
_cell.length_c   1.000
_cell.angle_alpha   90.00
_cell.angle_beta   90.00
_cell.angle_gamma   90.00
#
_symmetry.space_group_name_H-M   'P 1'
#
loop_
_entity.id
_entity.type
_entity.pdbx_description
1 polymer ?
#
loop_
_entity_poly.entity_id
_entity_poly.type
_entity_poly.pdbx_seq_one_letter_code
_entity_poly.pdbx_strand_id
1 'polypeptide(L)'
;MLHDGAERIAGGRTQARTDVIECLRTWLIEGVTLDDLCDRWTFVDARRRALRRLAGLVVRALQSGGGVRVTIEQEIGYELWAYGNGRSCRIDPAGPGTTGCAFLIGQSQAASATLFDDLLGGAIADWTEQRVSLSELKRCVPQLGLEPHAELLERGDVAQWHWAHLLDGARAGDRPLAAFLPLLELIVVRPAISRFFSFTSMISLCFSYSSHFPFVTEGLPVLDPSQGGGYRIAIGEETWTGDAAATTARVEELLARAPRTPFCGNEADTRIPLVNAELVRQGSLLRATRVQRRQWFTVGIAAGRRACQDFYGGPPWSVSFLEDGIRLGRAEYPEISAAIGSARRWLEDGALVQFDPERALFDPD
;
A
#
# COMPACT_ATOMS: atom_id res chain seq x y z
N MET A 1 -5.32 16.56 -25.62
CA MET A 1 -6.23 16.74 -24.47
C MET A 1 -7.54 17.30 -25.01
N LEU A 2 -8.68 16.88 -24.47
CA LEU A 2 -10.01 17.34 -24.92
C LEU A 2 -10.59 18.26 -23.83
N HIS A 3 -11.16 19.40 -24.26
CA HIS A 3 -11.71 20.46 -23.40
C HIS A 3 -13.12 20.84 -23.86
N ASP A 4 -14.02 21.08 -22.91
CA ASP A 4 -15.29 21.77 -23.16
C ASP A 4 -15.25 23.13 -22.45
N GLY A 5 -15.17 24.21 -23.23
CA GLY A 5 -14.83 25.53 -22.72
C GLY A 5 -13.49 25.53 -21.97
N ALA A 6 -13.52 25.97 -20.70
CA ALA A 6 -12.35 25.98 -19.82
C ALA A 6 -12.10 24.64 -19.11
N GLU A 7 -13.08 23.72 -19.11
CA GLU A 7 -12.99 22.47 -18.37
C GLU A 7 -12.29 21.40 -19.20
N ARG A 8 -11.30 20.72 -18.60
CA ARG A 8 -10.66 19.56 -19.19
C ARG A 8 -11.54 18.32 -19.00
N ILE A 9 -12.25 17.92 -20.07
CA ILE A 9 -13.19 16.80 -20.04
C ILE A 9 -12.52 15.42 -20.24
N ALA A 10 -11.44 15.33 -21.02
CA ALA A 10 -10.72 14.07 -21.26
C ALA A 10 -9.25 14.24 -21.65
N GLY A 11 -8.50 13.15 -21.52
CA GLY A 11 -7.12 13.02 -22.00
C GLY A 11 -6.99 11.77 -22.86
N GLY A 12 -5.82 11.61 -23.47
CA GLY A 12 -5.51 10.37 -24.15
C GLY A 12 -4.08 10.37 -24.68
N ARG A 13 -3.52 9.17 -24.86
CA ARG A 13 -2.17 8.98 -25.39
C ARG A 13 -2.19 7.86 -26.42
N THR A 14 -1.84 8.19 -27.65
CA THR A 14 -1.58 7.22 -28.72
C THR A 14 -0.38 7.70 -29.53
N GLN A 15 0.38 6.76 -30.08
CA GLN A 15 1.45 7.07 -31.05
C GLN A 15 0.92 7.10 -32.49
N ALA A 16 -0.30 6.60 -32.72
CA ALA A 16 -0.94 6.61 -34.03
C ALA A 16 -1.56 7.98 -34.32
N ARG A 17 -0.85 8.78 -35.13
CA ARG A 17 -1.28 10.13 -35.49
C ARG A 17 -2.63 10.16 -36.23
N THR A 18 -2.91 9.14 -37.03
CA THR A 18 -4.20 8.95 -37.72
C THR A 18 -5.36 8.83 -36.74
N ASP A 19 -5.18 8.08 -35.67
CA ASP A 19 -6.21 7.86 -34.65
C ASP A 19 -6.53 9.15 -33.90
N VAL A 20 -5.51 10.00 -33.65
CA VAL A 20 -5.71 11.33 -33.08
C VAL A 20 -6.54 12.21 -34.01
N ILE A 21 -6.22 12.23 -35.30
CA ILE A 21 -6.91 13.08 -36.28
C ILE A 21 -8.37 12.62 -36.46
N GLU A 22 -8.62 11.32 -36.59
CA GLU A 22 -9.99 10.79 -36.73
C GLU A 22 -10.80 11.01 -35.45
N CYS A 23 -10.21 10.81 -34.27
CA CYS A 23 -10.85 11.13 -32.99
C CYS A 23 -11.24 12.61 -32.89
N LEU A 24 -10.33 13.52 -33.25
CA LEU A 24 -10.61 14.97 -33.27
C LEU A 24 -11.68 15.33 -34.29
N ARG A 25 -11.64 14.74 -35.50
CA ARG A 25 -12.66 14.97 -36.53
C ARG A 25 -14.04 14.55 -36.03
N THR A 26 -14.12 13.35 -35.47
CA THR A 26 -15.39 12.82 -34.97
C THR A 26 -15.93 13.70 -33.86
N TRP A 27 -15.08 14.11 -32.90
CA TRP A 27 -15.53 14.98 -31.81
C TRP A 27 -15.93 16.38 -32.26
N LEU A 28 -15.07 17.08 -33.00
CA LEU A 28 -15.25 18.51 -33.30
C LEU A 28 -16.19 18.76 -34.48
N ILE A 29 -16.26 17.83 -35.44
CA ILE A 29 -17.06 18.01 -36.66
C ILE A 29 -18.35 17.20 -36.57
N GLU A 30 -18.27 15.92 -36.21
CA GLU A 30 -19.45 15.05 -36.15
C GLU A 30 -20.25 15.26 -34.86
N GLY A 31 -19.68 15.94 -33.85
CA GLY A 31 -20.37 16.32 -32.63
C GLY A 31 -20.78 15.13 -31.75
N VAL A 32 -20.11 13.98 -31.89
CA VAL A 32 -20.39 12.80 -31.07
C VAL A 32 -20.11 13.07 -29.60
N THR A 33 -20.83 12.35 -28.74
CA THR A 33 -20.66 12.46 -27.30
C THR A 33 -19.29 11.94 -26.87
N LEU A 34 -18.82 12.40 -25.72
CA LEU A 34 -17.56 11.94 -25.16
C LEU A 34 -17.56 10.45 -24.83
N ASP A 35 -18.73 9.86 -24.54
CA ASP A 35 -18.85 8.44 -24.25
C ASP A 35 -18.74 7.62 -25.55
N ASP A 36 -19.35 8.06 -26.64
CA ASP A 36 -19.12 7.47 -27.98
C ASP A 36 -17.66 7.56 -28.41
N LEU A 37 -16.97 8.66 -28.06
CA LEU A 37 -15.54 8.81 -28.27
C LEU A 37 -14.72 7.79 -27.46
N CYS A 38 -15.08 7.55 -26.20
CA CYS A 38 -14.41 6.55 -25.38
C CYS A 38 -14.61 5.13 -25.92
N ASP A 39 -15.81 4.81 -26.42
CA ASP A 39 -16.11 3.49 -26.98
C ASP A 39 -15.37 3.24 -28.30
N ARG A 40 -15.21 4.28 -29.12
CA ARG A 40 -14.52 4.19 -30.42
C ARG A 40 -13.00 4.25 -30.30
N TRP A 41 -12.46 4.95 -29.30
CA TRP A 41 -11.02 5.15 -29.15
C TRP A 41 -10.53 4.80 -27.75
N THR A 42 -9.89 3.64 -27.64
CA THR A 42 -9.33 3.10 -26.39
C THR A 42 -8.25 3.98 -25.75
N PHE A 43 -7.65 4.90 -26.52
CA PHE A 43 -6.67 5.85 -25.99
C PHE A 43 -7.31 7.06 -25.30
N VAL A 44 -8.63 7.30 -25.47
CA VAL A 44 -9.35 8.35 -24.76
C VAL A 44 -9.69 7.84 -23.35
N ASP A 45 -9.26 8.60 -22.34
CA ASP A 45 -9.07 8.19 -20.93
C ASP A 45 -10.38 7.85 -20.16
N ALA A 46 -11.06 6.78 -20.59
CA ALA A 46 -12.32 6.29 -20.04
C ALA A 46 -12.16 5.85 -18.57
N ARG A 47 -11.04 5.18 -18.25
CA ARG A 47 -10.76 4.68 -16.91
C ARG A 47 -10.61 5.83 -15.90
N ARG A 48 -9.80 6.85 -16.19
CA ARG A 48 -9.63 7.98 -15.26
C ARG A 48 -10.91 8.78 -15.08
N ARG A 49 -11.74 8.92 -16.13
CA ARG A 49 -13.07 9.55 -16.00
C ARG A 49 -13.97 8.75 -15.08
N ALA A 50 -14.05 7.43 -15.26
CA ALA A 50 -14.80 6.55 -14.37
C ALA A 50 -14.32 6.69 -12.92
N LEU A 51 -13.01 6.65 -12.67
CA LEU A 51 -12.44 6.83 -11.33
C LEU A 51 -12.75 8.21 -10.73
N ARG A 52 -12.74 9.29 -11.52
CA ARG A 52 -13.14 10.63 -11.04
C ARG A 52 -14.62 10.70 -10.68
N ARG A 53 -15.49 10.09 -11.48
CA ARG A 53 -16.92 9.98 -11.17
C ARG A 53 -17.13 9.23 -9.86
N LEU A 54 -16.48 8.07 -9.72
CA LEU A 54 -16.52 7.27 -8.49
C LEU A 54 -15.97 8.05 -7.30
N ALA A 55 -14.84 8.75 -7.46
CA ALA A 55 -14.28 9.60 -6.41
C ALA A 55 -15.31 10.66 -5.96
N GLY A 56 -16.02 11.28 -6.91
CA GLY A 56 -17.08 12.24 -6.60
C GLY A 56 -18.26 11.62 -5.84
N LEU A 57 -18.65 10.37 -6.16
CA LEU A 57 -19.68 9.64 -5.42
C LEU A 57 -19.24 9.35 -3.98
N VAL A 58 -18.01 8.85 -3.81
CA VAL A 58 -17.44 8.55 -2.49
C VAL A 58 -17.33 9.82 -1.66
N VAL A 59 -16.75 10.89 -2.21
CA VAL A 59 -16.60 12.18 -1.50
C VAL A 59 -17.95 12.76 -1.07
N ARG A 60 -19.02 12.61 -1.86
CA ARG A 60 -20.37 13.06 -1.48
C ARG A 60 -20.99 12.25 -0.35
N ALA A 61 -20.65 10.97 -0.25
CA ALA A 61 -21.19 10.08 0.77
C ALA A 61 -20.45 10.19 2.11
N LEU A 62 -19.18 10.58 2.08
CA LEU A 62 -18.37 10.83 3.28
C LEU A 62 -18.86 12.10 3.98
N GLN A 63 -18.98 12.06 5.31
CA GLN A 63 -19.41 13.22 6.06
C GLN A 63 -18.27 14.26 6.10
N SER A 64 -18.63 15.53 5.91
CA SER A 64 -17.70 16.66 6.02
C SER A 64 -17.08 16.71 7.43
N GLY A 65 -15.88 16.15 7.59
CA GLY A 65 -15.15 16.15 8.87
C GLY A 65 -14.50 14.83 9.25
N GLY A 66 -14.85 13.72 8.59
CA GLY A 66 -14.40 12.36 8.94
C GLY A 66 -12.92 12.03 8.71
N GLY A 67 -12.11 12.99 8.23
CA GLY A 67 -10.68 12.78 7.96
C GLY A 67 -10.38 11.77 6.84
N VAL A 68 -11.38 11.32 6.09
CA VAL A 68 -11.21 10.36 5.00
C VAL A 68 -10.60 11.04 3.79
N ARG A 69 -9.45 10.53 3.34
CA ARG A 69 -8.75 11.02 2.15
C ARG A 69 -9.10 10.12 0.97
N VAL A 70 -9.54 10.72 -0.14
CA VAL A 70 -9.78 10.02 -1.41
C VAL A 70 -8.71 10.44 -2.41
N THR A 71 -8.08 9.49 -3.10
CA THR A 71 -6.99 9.78 -4.04
C THR A 71 -7.04 8.88 -5.26
N ILE A 72 -6.84 9.47 -6.45
CA ILE A 72 -6.58 8.74 -7.68
C ILE A 72 -5.08 8.69 -7.90
N GLU A 73 -4.53 7.50 -7.82
CA GLU A 73 -3.11 7.24 -7.94
C GLU A 73 -2.69 7.16 -9.41
N GLN A 74 -1.55 7.77 -9.78
CA GLN A 74 -1.22 8.06 -11.19
C GLN A 74 -0.10 7.20 -11.79
N GLU A 75 0.64 6.43 -10.99
CA GLU A 75 1.90 5.82 -11.47
C GLU A 75 1.70 4.44 -12.13
N ILE A 76 0.66 3.68 -11.76
CA ILE A 76 0.39 2.35 -12.33
C ILE A 76 -1.13 2.17 -12.45
N GLY A 77 -1.63 1.96 -13.66
CA GLY A 77 -3.00 1.48 -13.93
C GLY A 77 -4.16 2.41 -13.56
N TYR A 78 -3.93 3.57 -12.92
CA TYR A 78 -4.95 4.38 -12.24
C TYR A 78 -5.81 3.58 -11.26
N GLU A 79 -5.62 3.83 -9.97
CA GLU A 79 -6.42 3.23 -8.91
C GLU A 79 -7.07 4.32 -8.06
N LEU A 80 -8.33 4.14 -7.70
CA LEU A 80 -8.99 5.00 -6.74
C LEU A 80 -8.89 4.37 -5.35
N TRP A 81 -8.46 5.16 -4.38
CA TRP A 81 -8.34 4.73 -3.00
C TRP A 81 -9.06 5.69 -2.06
N ALA A 82 -9.67 5.13 -1.01
CA ALA A 82 -10.18 5.87 0.14
C ALA A 82 -9.45 5.41 1.41
N TYR A 83 -8.96 6.35 2.20
CA TYR A 83 -8.17 6.08 3.41
C TYR A 83 -8.82 6.76 4.61
N GLY A 84 -9.06 5.99 5.68
CA GLY A 84 -9.55 6.49 6.96
C GLY A 84 -8.83 5.81 8.13
N ASN A 85 -9.51 5.74 9.27
CA ASN A 85 -8.98 5.40 10.59
C ASN A 85 -8.30 4.00 10.69
N GLY A 86 -7.10 3.85 10.11
CA GLY A 86 -6.37 2.58 10.00
C GLY A 86 -6.95 1.59 8.99
N ARG A 87 -7.91 2.03 8.17
CA ARG A 87 -8.64 1.22 7.19
C ARG A 87 -8.64 1.92 5.84
N SER A 88 -8.66 1.14 4.77
CA SER A 88 -8.69 1.68 3.41
C SER A 88 -9.56 0.85 2.49
N CYS A 89 -9.97 1.45 1.38
CA CYS A 89 -10.60 0.77 0.27
C CYS A 89 -9.82 1.01 -1.02
N ARG A 90 -9.63 -0.04 -1.82
CA ARG A 90 -9.25 0.07 -3.24
C ARG A 90 -10.50 -0.10 -4.08
N ILE A 91 -10.70 0.80 -5.02
CA ILE A 91 -11.94 0.96 -5.79
C ILE A 91 -11.59 0.92 -7.27
N ASP A 92 -12.22 -0.01 -7.98
CA ASP A 92 -11.98 -0.25 -9.40
C ASP A 92 -13.31 -0.38 -10.16
N PRO A 93 -13.44 0.19 -11.37
CA PRO A 93 -14.60 -0.06 -12.23
C PRO A 93 -14.68 -1.56 -12.57
N ALA A 94 -15.83 -2.19 -12.32
CA ALA A 94 -16.04 -3.62 -12.59
C ALA A 94 -16.96 -3.86 -13.81
N GLY A 95 -17.85 -2.91 -14.12
CA GLY A 95 -18.79 -3.01 -15.24
C GLY A 95 -19.75 -1.82 -15.26
N PRO A 96 -20.72 -1.79 -16.20
CA PRO A 96 -21.72 -0.72 -16.25
C PRO A 96 -22.52 -0.60 -14.94
N GLY A 97 -22.40 0.53 -14.24
CA GLY A 97 -23.09 0.81 -12.98
C GLY A 97 -22.63 -0.01 -11.77
N THR A 98 -21.54 -0.77 -11.91
CA THR A 98 -20.99 -1.61 -10.86
C THR A 98 -19.51 -1.34 -10.63
N THR A 99 -19.12 -1.37 -9.36
CA THR A 99 -17.78 -1.04 -8.89
C THR A 99 -17.26 -2.16 -7.99
N GLY A 100 -16.05 -2.63 -8.28
CA GLY A 100 -15.30 -3.50 -7.40
C GLY A 100 -14.71 -2.69 -6.24
N CYS A 101 -14.89 -3.19 -5.03
CA CYS A 101 -14.35 -2.58 -3.82
C CYS A 101 -13.66 -3.64 -2.98
N ALA A 102 -12.36 -3.47 -2.75
CA ALA A 102 -11.60 -4.23 -1.76
C ALA A 102 -11.48 -3.41 -0.48
N PHE A 103 -11.70 -4.05 0.68
CA PHE A 103 -11.65 -3.46 2.00
C PHE A 103 -10.41 -3.98 2.74
N LEU A 104 -9.52 -3.07 3.16
CA LEU A 104 -8.19 -3.42 3.66
C LEU A 104 -7.96 -2.92 5.09
N ILE A 105 -7.22 -3.73 5.85
CA ILE A 105 -6.59 -3.39 7.13
C ILE A 105 -5.08 -3.49 6.93
N GLY A 106 -4.34 -2.39 7.10
CA GLY A 106 -2.92 -2.39 6.73
C GLY A 106 -2.77 -2.56 5.20
N GLN A 107 -1.93 -3.52 4.78
CA GLN A 107 -1.81 -3.90 3.36
C GLN A 107 -2.71 -5.09 2.98
N SER A 108 -3.36 -5.71 3.96
CA SER A 108 -4.11 -6.95 3.76
C SER A 108 -5.55 -6.68 3.39
N GLN A 109 -6.02 -7.34 2.33
CA GLN A 109 -7.44 -7.40 2.02
C GLN A 109 -8.14 -8.25 3.10
N ALA A 110 -9.18 -7.69 3.72
CA ALA A 110 -10.02 -8.38 4.68
C ALA A 110 -11.36 -8.80 4.06
N ALA A 111 -11.81 -8.06 3.05
CA ALA A 111 -13.03 -8.37 2.33
C ALA A 111 -13.02 -7.75 0.93
N SER A 112 -13.90 -8.24 0.05
CA SER A 112 -14.14 -7.65 -1.26
C SER A 112 -15.60 -7.78 -1.68
N ALA A 113 -16.08 -6.87 -2.52
CA ALA A 113 -17.41 -6.92 -3.09
C ALA A 113 -17.45 -6.29 -4.49
N THR A 114 -18.40 -6.72 -5.31
CA THR A 114 -18.86 -5.93 -6.47
C THR A 114 -20.18 -5.28 -6.07
N LEU A 115 -20.23 -3.95 -6.09
CA LEU A 115 -21.33 -3.13 -5.59
C LEU A 115 -21.93 -2.30 -6.72
N PHE A 116 -23.21 -1.97 -6.60
CA PHE A 116 -23.78 -0.89 -7.38
C PHE A 116 -23.23 0.47 -6.90
N ASP A 117 -23.09 1.42 -7.82
CA ASP A 117 -22.47 2.73 -7.56
C ASP A 117 -23.18 3.53 -6.45
N ASP A 118 -24.47 3.29 -6.21
CA ASP A 118 -25.29 3.93 -5.16
C ASP A 118 -25.01 3.40 -3.74
N LEU A 119 -24.60 2.13 -3.61
CA LEU A 119 -24.23 1.51 -2.33
C LEU A 119 -22.76 1.76 -1.94
N LEU A 120 -21.92 2.10 -2.92
CA LEU A 120 -20.47 2.24 -2.75
C LEU A 120 -20.09 3.24 -1.65
N GLY A 121 -20.72 4.43 -1.68
CA GLY A 121 -20.39 5.52 -0.77
C GLY A 121 -20.65 5.16 0.70
N GLY A 122 -21.82 4.57 0.99
CA GLY A 122 -22.17 4.14 2.35
C GLY A 122 -21.23 3.06 2.88
N ALA A 123 -20.93 2.04 2.08
CA ALA A 123 -20.02 0.97 2.48
C ALA A 123 -18.60 1.48 2.81
N ILE A 124 -18.10 2.45 2.05
CA ILE A 124 -16.78 3.05 2.30
C ILE A 124 -16.82 3.91 3.57
N ALA A 125 -17.87 4.71 3.77
CA ALA A 125 -18.02 5.54 4.97
C ALA A 125 -18.09 4.66 6.23
N ASP A 126 -18.92 3.60 6.20
CA ASP A 126 -19.05 2.63 7.29
C ASP A 126 -17.69 1.99 7.61
N TRP A 127 -16.94 1.57 6.59
CA TRP A 127 -15.64 0.93 6.77
C TRP A 127 -14.54 1.87 7.29
N THR A 128 -14.38 3.04 6.66
CA THR A 128 -13.21 3.92 6.85
C THR A 128 -13.41 4.99 7.92
N GLU A 129 -14.61 5.57 8.01
CA GLU A 129 -14.95 6.64 8.96
C GLU A 129 -15.52 6.05 10.25
N GLN A 130 -16.62 5.28 10.14
CA GLN A 130 -17.36 4.75 11.28
C GLN A 130 -16.72 3.51 11.91
N ARG A 131 -15.81 2.84 11.18
CA ARG A 131 -15.12 1.61 11.59
C ARG A 131 -16.09 0.48 12.00
N VAL A 132 -17.18 0.30 11.27
CA VAL A 132 -18.11 -0.81 11.53
C VAL A 132 -17.39 -2.16 11.44
N SER A 133 -17.82 -3.16 12.20
CA SER A 133 -17.19 -4.49 12.14
C SER A 133 -17.38 -5.17 10.78
N LEU A 134 -16.54 -6.13 10.40
CA LEU A 134 -16.70 -6.92 9.18
C LEU A 134 -18.05 -7.64 9.15
N SER A 135 -18.50 -8.17 10.30
CA SER A 135 -19.81 -8.80 10.46
C SER A 135 -20.96 -7.83 10.20
N GLU A 136 -20.84 -6.59 10.70
CA GLU A 136 -21.82 -5.55 10.46
C GLU A 136 -21.81 -5.05 9.01
N LEU A 137 -20.62 -4.87 8.43
CA LEU A 137 -20.48 -4.50 7.02
C LEU A 137 -21.09 -5.57 6.11
N LYS A 138 -20.88 -6.86 6.41
CA LYS A 138 -21.50 -7.98 5.70
C LYS A 138 -23.03 -7.99 5.83
N ARG A 139 -23.57 -7.55 6.97
CA ARG A 139 -25.02 -7.41 7.17
C ARG A 139 -25.60 -6.29 6.31
N CYS A 140 -24.90 -5.15 6.21
CA CYS A 140 -25.30 -4.01 5.38
C CYS A 140 -25.05 -4.28 3.88
N VAL A 141 -24.03 -5.08 3.57
CA VAL A 141 -23.58 -5.43 2.22
C VAL A 141 -23.55 -6.96 2.07
N PRO A 142 -24.70 -7.61 1.81
CA PRO A 142 -24.78 -9.07 1.76
C PRO A 142 -23.87 -9.72 0.70
N GLN A 143 -23.48 -8.96 -0.33
CA GLN A 143 -22.58 -9.39 -1.41
C GLN A 143 -21.10 -9.53 -0.97
N LEU A 144 -20.75 -9.03 0.23
CA LEU A 144 -19.36 -8.92 0.68
C LEU A 144 -18.71 -10.30 0.89
N GLY A 145 -17.71 -10.65 0.09
CA GLY A 145 -16.86 -11.81 0.34
C GLY A 145 -15.87 -11.48 1.46
N LEU A 146 -15.85 -12.27 2.52
CA LEU A 146 -14.83 -12.16 3.56
C LEU A 146 -13.63 -13.03 3.18
N GLU A 147 -12.44 -12.50 3.34
CA GLU A 147 -11.22 -13.29 3.19
C GLU A 147 -11.12 -14.32 4.33
N PRO A 148 -10.47 -15.47 4.11
CA PRO A 148 -10.17 -16.42 5.18
C PRO A 148 -9.47 -15.73 6.35
N HIS A 149 -9.95 -16.00 7.57
CA HIS A 149 -9.41 -15.48 8.83
C HIS A 149 -9.47 -13.95 9.00
N ALA A 150 -10.27 -13.24 8.20
CA ALA A 150 -10.34 -11.76 8.25
C ALA A 150 -10.72 -11.21 9.64
N GLU A 151 -11.44 -11.97 10.45
CA GLU A 151 -11.78 -11.61 11.83
C GLU A 151 -10.56 -11.52 12.75
N LEU A 152 -9.48 -12.25 12.47
CA LEU A 152 -8.21 -12.12 13.20
C LEU A 152 -7.54 -10.77 12.88
N LEU A 153 -7.54 -10.36 11.61
CA LEU A 153 -7.07 -9.02 11.22
C LEU A 153 -7.88 -7.92 11.90
N GLU A 154 -9.21 -8.05 11.94
CA GLU A 154 -10.08 -7.05 12.55
C GLU A 154 -9.82 -6.85 14.05
N ARG A 155 -9.55 -7.94 14.78
CA ARG A 155 -9.21 -7.88 16.22
C ARG A 155 -7.77 -7.45 16.49
N GLY A 156 -6.92 -7.39 15.46
CA GLY A 156 -5.52 -7.01 15.57
C GLY A 156 -4.55 -8.18 15.79
N ASP A 157 -5.03 -9.43 15.69
CA ASP A 157 -4.23 -10.66 15.82
C ASP A 157 -3.47 -10.98 14.52
N VAL A 158 -2.71 -10.01 14.00
CA VAL A 158 -2.11 -10.03 12.66
C VAL A 158 -1.15 -11.20 12.47
N ALA A 159 -0.40 -11.57 13.51
CA ALA A 159 0.53 -12.71 13.43
C ALA A 159 -0.22 -14.04 13.30
N GLN A 160 -1.32 -14.22 14.05
CA GLN A 160 -2.13 -15.43 13.95
C GLN A 160 -2.82 -15.52 12.59
N TRP A 161 -3.37 -14.40 12.09
CA TRP A 161 -3.90 -14.32 10.72
C TRP A 161 -2.85 -14.72 9.68
N HIS A 162 -1.65 -14.15 9.79
CA HIS A 162 -0.55 -14.37 8.85
C HIS A 162 -0.19 -15.86 8.73
N TRP A 163 0.00 -16.53 9.87
CA TRP A 163 0.35 -17.95 9.88
C TRP A 163 -0.79 -18.86 9.43
N ALA A 164 -2.05 -18.53 9.77
CA ALA A 164 -3.21 -19.26 9.27
C ALA A 164 -3.33 -19.16 7.75
N HIS A 165 -3.16 -17.95 7.20
CA HIS A 165 -3.21 -17.70 5.76
C HIS A 165 -2.10 -18.44 5.00
N LEU A 166 -0.86 -18.42 5.52
CA LEU A 166 0.24 -19.18 4.91
C LEU A 166 0.02 -20.69 4.94
N LEU A 167 -0.52 -21.22 6.04
CA LEU A 167 -0.78 -22.65 6.17
C LEU A 167 -1.88 -23.11 5.20
N ASP A 168 -2.92 -22.30 5.01
CA ASP A 168 -3.98 -22.59 4.03
C ASP A 168 -3.42 -22.59 2.60
N GLY A 169 -2.59 -21.60 2.23
CA GLY A 169 -1.93 -21.59 0.91
C GLY A 169 -1.00 -22.80 0.71
N ALA A 170 -0.23 -23.18 1.73
CA ALA A 170 0.61 -24.37 1.68
C ALA A 170 -0.20 -25.66 1.49
N ARG A 171 -1.35 -25.79 2.17
CA ARG A 171 -2.29 -26.92 2.04
C ARG A 171 -3.01 -26.95 0.69
N ALA A 172 -3.29 -25.78 0.12
CA ALA A 172 -3.85 -25.64 -1.22
C ALA A 172 -2.86 -26.00 -2.33
N GLY A 173 -1.57 -26.15 -2.00
CA GLY A 173 -0.51 -26.49 -2.95
C GLY A 173 0.13 -25.29 -3.63
N ASP A 174 -0.04 -24.08 -3.09
CA ASP A 174 0.51 -22.85 -3.65
C ASP A 174 2.04 -22.89 -3.62
N ARG A 175 2.69 -22.61 -4.75
CA ARG A 175 4.16 -22.50 -4.81
C ARG A 175 4.60 -21.07 -4.44
N PRO A 176 5.68 -20.91 -3.66
CA PRO A 176 6.58 -21.95 -3.15
C PRO A 176 6.15 -22.59 -1.81
N LEU A 177 5.04 -22.16 -1.20
CA LEU A 177 4.61 -22.55 0.16
C LEU A 177 4.40 -24.06 0.35
N ALA A 178 3.92 -24.77 -0.66
CA ALA A 178 3.67 -26.21 -0.60
C ALA A 178 4.92 -27.01 -0.18
N ALA A 179 6.12 -26.56 -0.55
CA ALA A 179 7.38 -27.21 -0.17
C ALA A 179 7.69 -27.07 1.34
N PHE A 180 7.06 -26.11 2.02
CA PHE A 180 7.25 -25.85 3.44
C PHE A 180 6.13 -26.41 4.32
N LEU A 181 5.09 -27.05 3.75
CA LEU A 181 3.94 -27.51 4.53
C LEU A 181 4.32 -28.35 5.78
N PRO A 182 5.20 -29.38 5.70
CA PRO A 182 5.58 -30.15 6.89
C PRO A 182 6.27 -29.30 7.97
N LEU A 183 7.00 -28.26 7.56
CA LEU A 183 7.67 -27.35 8.48
C LEU A 183 6.70 -26.33 9.08
N LEU A 184 5.80 -25.77 8.27
CA LEU A 184 4.80 -24.79 8.71
C LEU A 184 3.90 -25.39 9.80
N GLU A 185 3.44 -26.63 9.63
CA GLU A 185 2.61 -27.31 10.64
C GLU A 185 3.30 -27.44 12.01
N LEU A 186 4.64 -27.55 12.04
CA LEU A 186 5.43 -27.59 13.27
C LEU A 186 5.72 -26.20 13.83
N ILE A 187 5.87 -25.19 12.97
CA ILE A 187 6.26 -23.83 13.35
C ILE A 187 5.08 -23.03 13.93
N VAL A 188 3.90 -23.10 13.32
CA VAL A 188 2.77 -22.20 13.66
C VAL A 188 2.27 -22.40 15.11
N VAL A 189 2.53 -23.56 15.71
CA VAL A 189 2.17 -23.88 17.09
C VAL A 189 3.22 -23.45 18.12
N ARG A 190 4.38 -22.91 17.69
CA ARG A 190 5.48 -22.51 18.57
C ARG A 190 5.39 -21.03 18.91
N PRO A 191 5.10 -20.63 20.17
CA PRO A 191 4.90 -19.23 20.53
C PRO A 191 6.09 -18.31 20.22
N ALA A 192 7.32 -18.80 20.34
CA ALA A 192 8.52 -18.03 20.05
C ALA A 192 8.65 -17.69 18.55
N ILE A 193 8.09 -18.54 17.67
CA ILE A 193 8.10 -18.34 16.22
C ILE A 193 6.83 -17.63 15.74
N SER A 194 5.66 -18.04 16.21
CA SER A 194 4.36 -17.59 15.70
C SER A 194 4.06 -16.11 15.96
N ARG A 195 4.85 -15.44 16.81
CA ARG A 195 4.83 -13.97 16.99
C ARG A 195 5.52 -13.20 15.85
N PHE A 196 6.35 -13.85 15.04
CA PHE A 196 7.01 -13.25 13.87
C PHE A 196 6.13 -13.34 12.63
N PHE A 197 6.59 -12.69 11.57
CA PHE A 197 6.01 -12.76 10.24
C PHE A 197 6.97 -13.43 9.27
N SER A 198 6.49 -13.70 8.06
CA SER A 198 7.29 -14.27 7.00
C SER A 198 6.77 -13.85 5.63
N PHE A 199 7.58 -14.08 4.61
CA PHE A 199 7.19 -13.91 3.23
C PHE A 199 8.00 -14.88 2.38
N THR A 200 7.57 -15.09 1.14
CA THR A 200 8.32 -15.90 0.19
C THR A 200 9.10 -15.01 -0.76
N SER A 201 10.39 -15.30 -0.95
CA SER A 201 11.23 -14.70 -1.99
C SER A 201 11.76 -15.81 -2.88
N MET A 202 11.30 -15.86 -4.14
CA MET A 202 11.55 -16.97 -5.06
C MET A 202 11.12 -18.33 -4.47
N ILE A 203 12.07 -19.13 -3.98
CA ILE A 203 11.84 -20.45 -3.37
C ILE A 203 12.03 -20.46 -1.85
N SER A 204 12.45 -19.34 -1.27
CA SER A 204 12.82 -19.23 0.13
C SER A 204 11.64 -18.73 0.97
N LEU A 205 11.54 -19.22 2.21
CA LEU A 205 10.69 -18.65 3.25
C LEU A 205 11.55 -17.77 4.16
N CYS A 206 11.34 -16.46 4.10
CA CYS A 206 12.09 -15.46 4.83
C CYS A 206 11.33 -15.02 6.07
N PHE A 207 11.98 -14.97 7.24
CA PHE A 207 11.38 -14.39 8.44
C PHE A 207 11.50 -12.87 8.47
N SER A 208 10.51 -12.21 9.07
CA SER A 208 10.49 -10.76 9.26
C SER A 208 9.98 -10.35 10.64
N TYR A 209 10.51 -9.24 11.15
CA TYR A 209 9.94 -8.54 12.30
C TYR A 209 8.64 -7.81 11.95
N SER A 210 8.40 -7.49 10.68
CA SER A 210 7.30 -6.63 10.25
C SER A 210 6.31 -7.38 9.36
N SER A 211 5.02 -7.12 9.54
CA SER A 211 3.96 -7.82 8.79
C SER A 211 3.81 -7.38 7.33
N HIS A 212 4.37 -6.22 6.98
CA HIS A 212 4.14 -5.56 5.70
C HIS A 212 5.45 -5.25 4.97
N PHE A 213 5.37 -5.20 3.64
CA PHE A 213 6.50 -4.80 2.81
C PHE A 213 6.69 -3.27 2.82
N PRO A 214 7.94 -2.73 2.76
CA PRO A 214 9.22 -3.46 2.82
C PRO A 214 9.45 -4.13 4.17
N PHE A 215 9.95 -5.37 4.14
CA PHE A 215 10.09 -6.22 5.32
C PHE A 215 11.37 -5.91 6.10
N VAL A 216 11.32 -5.94 7.43
CA VAL A 216 12.50 -5.83 8.29
C VAL A 216 13.03 -7.24 8.59
N THR A 217 14.18 -7.59 8.05
CA THR A 217 14.68 -8.98 8.06
C THR A 217 16.08 -9.15 8.68
N GLU A 218 16.72 -8.06 9.13
CA GLU A 218 18.12 -8.13 9.55
C GLU A 218 18.33 -9.13 10.71
N GLY A 219 19.23 -10.09 10.50
CA GLY A 219 19.56 -11.12 11.49
C GLY A 219 18.49 -12.21 11.68
N LEU A 220 17.48 -12.28 10.81
CA LEU A 220 16.46 -13.33 10.84
C LEU A 220 16.76 -14.47 9.87
N PRO A 221 16.29 -15.69 10.17
CA PRO A 221 16.52 -16.85 9.31
C PRO A 221 15.80 -16.75 7.97
N VAL A 222 16.49 -17.22 6.93
CA VAL A 222 15.92 -17.54 5.62
C VAL A 222 15.98 -19.05 5.44
N LEU A 223 14.86 -19.64 5.01
CA LEU A 223 14.72 -21.09 4.88
C LEU A 223 14.57 -21.48 3.41
N ASP A 224 15.31 -22.51 3.00
CA ASP A 224 15.24 -23.07 1.66
C ASP A 224 14.98 -24.57 1.70
N PRO A 225 14.10 -25.12 0.85
CA PRO A 225 13.96 -26.57 0.71
C PRO A 225 15.29 -27.17 0.19
N SER A 226 15.75 -28.25 0.80
CA SER A 226 17.00 -28.93 0.43
C SER A 226 16.74 -30.16 -0.44
N GLN A 227 17.72 -30.51 -1.29
CA GLN A 227 17.70 -31.73 -2.09
C GLN A 227 17.92 -32.94 -1.17
N GLY A 228 16.82 -33.56 -0.73
CA GLY A 228 16.82 -34.63 0.26
C GLY A 228 15.65 -34.59 1.26
N GLY A 229 14.73 -33.63 1.12
CA GLY A 229 13.52 -33.54 1.96
C GLY A 229 13.73 -32.81 3.30
N GLY A 230 14.91 -32.21 3.50
CA GLY A 230 15.19 -31.31 4.62
C GLY A 230 15.10 -29.83 4.23
N TYR A 231 15.53 -28.96 5.14
CA TYR A 231 15.55 -27.51 4.95
C TYR A 231 16.93 -26.96 5.32
N ARG A 232 17.40 -26.00 4.53
CA ARG A 232 18.58 -25.20 4.83
C ARG A 232 18.14 -23.89 5.50
N ILE A 233 18.78 -23.55 6.61
CA ILE A 233 18.66 -22.25 7.29
C ILE A 233 19.88 -21.42 6.90
N ALA A 234 19.67 -20.16 6.52
CA ALA A 234 20.72 -19.16 6.37
C ALA A 234 20.47 -17.96 7.30
N ILE A 235 21.52 -17.50 7.99
CA ILE A 235 21.55 -16.24 8.77
C ILE A 235 22.90 -15.58 8.54
N GLY A 236 22.92 -14.45 7.84
CA GLY A 236 24.17 -13.83 7.43
C GLY A 236 25.00 -14.82 6.58
N GLU A 237 26.23 -15.10 7.03
CA GLU A 237 27.13 -16.06 6.37
C GLU A 237 26.98 -17.50 6.89
N GLU A 238 26.28 -17.70 8.00
CA GLU A 238 26.09 -19.02 8.60
C GLU A 238 24.99 -19.80 7.88
N THR A 239 25.27 -21.08 7.62
CA THR A 239 24.28 -22.01 7.07
C THR A 239 24.21 -23.30 7.89
N TRP A 240 23.01 -23.86 7.98
CA TRP A 240 22.75 -25.12 8.67
C TRP A 240 21.67 -25.90 7.92
N THR A 241 21.67 -27.23 7.98
CA THR A 241 20.66 -28.07 7.31
C THR A 241 20.15 -29.15 8.27
N GLY A 242 18.85 -29.44 8.21
CA GLY A 242 18.24 -30.55 8.94
C GLY A 242 16.87 -30.92 8.39
N ASP A 243 16.23 -31.91 9.00
CA ASP A 243 14.83 -32.24 8.70
C ASP A 243 13.86 -31.17 9.26
N ALA A 244 12.56 -31.36 9.08
CA ALA A 244 11.54 -30.42 9.55
C ALA A 244 11.62 -30.17 11.07
N ALA A 245 11.75 -31.22 11.88
CA ALA A 245 11.74 -31.12 13.33
C ALA A 245 12.99 -30.42 13.87
N ALA A 246 14.17 -30.80 13.37
CA ALA A 246 15.43 -30.16 13.73
C ALA A 246 15.47 -28.69 13.25
N THR A 247 14.90 -28.41 12.08
CA THR A 247 14.77 -27.04 11.55
C THR A 247 13.87 -26.19 12.42
N THR A 248 12.70 -26.69 12.84
CA THR A 248 11.80 -25.97 13.76
C THR A 248 12.51 -25.63 15.07
N ALA A 249 13.22 -26.60 15.68
CA ALA A 249 13.94 -26.37 16.93
C ALA A 249 15.04 -25.31 16.77
N ARG A 250 15.80 -25.34 15.67
CA ARG A 250 16.84 -24.36 15.39
C ARG A 250 16.26 -22.96 15.13
N VAL A 251 15.18 -22.85 14.36
CA VAL A 251 14.49 -21.58 14.13
C VAL A 251 13.94 -21.01 15.44
N GLU A 252 13.37 -21.85 16.31
CA GLU A 252 12.89 -21.43 17.62
C GLU A 252 14.00 -20.83 18.48
N GLU A 253 15.17 -21.48 18.55
CA GLU A 253 16.35 -20.97 19.26
C GLU A 253 16.81 -19.61 18.71
N LEU A 254 16.87 -19.48 17.38
CA LEU A 254 17.32 -18.26 16.71
C LEU A 254 16.36 -17.09 16.96
N LEU A 255 15.05 -17.33 16.82
CA LEU A 255 14.02 -16.31 17.02
C LEU A 255 13.78 -15.95 18.49
N ALA A 256 14.09 -16.87 19.42
CA ALA A 256 14.09 -16.57 20.85
C ALA A 256 15.19 -15.55 21.22
N ARG A 257 16.30 -15.51 20.46
CA ARG A 257 17.42 -14.58 20.65
C ARG A 257 17.34 -13.31 19.80
N ALA A 258 16.29 -13.16 19.00
CA ALA A 258 16.16 -12.02 18.10
C ALA A 258 16.16 -10.69 18.89
N PRO A 259 16.96 -9.68 18.49
CA PRO A 259 17.15 -8.44 19.26
C PRO A 259 15.95 -7.49 19.24
N ARG A 260 14.94 -7.75 18.40
CA ARG A 260 13.78 -6.87 18.22
C ARG A 260 12.47 -7.63 18.43
N THR A 261 11.48 -6.93 18.94
CA THR A 261 10.11 -7.43 19.01
C THR A 261 9.42 -7.26 17.65
N PRO A 262 8.74 -8.29 17.12
CA PRO A 262 7.93 -8.15 15.92
C PRO A 262 6.81 -7.12 16.07
N PHE A 263 6.40 -6.48 14.98
CA PHE A 263 5.39 -5.42 14.98
C PHE A 263 4.53 -5.42 13.71
N CYS A 264 3.30 -4.92 13.81
CA CYS A 264 2.41 -4.74 12.67
C CYS A 264 2.73 -3.43 11.93
N GLY A 265 3.38 -3.54 10.78
CA GLY A 265 3.97 -2.40 10.08
C GLY A 265 4.98 -2.84 9.03
N ASN A 266 5.75 -1.90 8.50
CA ASN A 266 6.83 -2.14 7.54
C ASN A 266 8.13 -1.43 7.98
N GLU A 267 9.16 -1.48 7.15
CA GLU A 267 10.45 -0.84 7.44
C GLU A 267 10.32 0.67 7.73
N ALA A 268 9.37 1.38 7.09
CA ALA A 268 9.17 2.80 7.32
C ALA A 268 8.79 3.11 8.78
N ASP A 269 8.07 2.22 9.46
CA ASP A 269 7.72 2.39 10.89
C ASP A 269 8.96 2.48 11.79
N THR A 270 10.07 1.82 11.42
CA THR A 270 11.33 1.89 12.18
C THR A 270 11.99 3.28 12.11
N ARG A 271 11.61 4.10 11.12
CA ARG A 271 12.16 5.45 10.91
C ARG A 271 11.40 6.52 11.67
N ILE A 272 10.14 6.27 12.04
CA ILE A 272 9.30 7.23 12.76
C ILE A 272 9.99 7.73 14.05
N PRO A 273 10.56 6.88 14.93
CA PRO A 273 11.27 7.35 16.12
C PRO A 273 12.49 8.22 15.79
N LEU A 274 13.24 7.90 14.74
CA LEU A 274 14.43 8.65 14.31
C LEU A 274 14.05 10.05 13.83
N VAL A 275 13.01 10.14 12.98
CA VAL A 275 12.48 11.42 12.49
C VAL A 275 11.94 12.25 13.64
N ASN A 276 11.16 11.65 14.57
CA ASN A 276 10.63 12.37 15.72
C ASN A 276 11.71 12.87 16.68
N ALA A 277 12.75 12.07 16.93
CA ALA A 277 13.89 12.50 17.75
C ALA A 277 14.58 13.72 17.12
N GLU A 278 14.78 13.70 15.81
CA GLU A 278 15.40 14.80 15.07
C GLU A 278 14.53 16.07 15.04
N LEU A 279 13.21 15.93 14.85
CA LEU A 279 12.25 17.04 14.96
C LEU A 279 12.32 17.71 16.34
N VAL A 280 12.34 16.91 17.41
CA VAL A 280 12.45 17.42 18.79
C VAL A 280 13.80 18.10 19.01
N ARG A 281 14.90 17.50 18.55
CA ARG A 281 16.25 18.10 18.63
C ARG A 281 16.31 19.47 17.98
N GLN A 282 15.57 19.65 16.90
CA GLN A 282 15.49 20.89 16.16
C GLN A 282 14.41 21.87 16.67
N GLY A 283 13.68 21.53 17.74
CA GLY A 283 12.68 22.39 18.37
C GLY A 283 11.31 22.43 17.68
N SER A 284 11.01 21.46 16.81
CA SER A 284 9.74 21.38 16.09
C SER A 284 8.63 20.71 16.93
N LEU A 285 7.40 21.21 16.77
CA LEU A 285 6.20 20.57 17.32
C LEU A 285 5.58 19.54 16.36
N LEU A 286 6.07 19.46 15.11
CA LEU A 286 5.61 18.47 14.14
C LEU A 286 5.90 17.06 14.63
N ARG A 287 5.10 16.10 14.15
CA ARG A 287 5.25 14.68 14.48
C ARG A 287 5.16 13.84 13.23
N ALA A 288 6.16 12.97 13.05
CA ALA A 288 6.15 11.94 12.05
C ALA A 288 5.09 10.90 12.38
N THR A 289 4.33 10.54 11.37
CA THR A 289 3.28 9.55 11.41
C THR A 289 3.41 8.62 10.22
N ARG A 290 2.80 7.44 10.35
CA ARG A 290 2.66 6.51 9.23
C ARG A 290 1.61 7.06 8.27
N VAL A 291 1.96 7.13 6.98
CA VAL A 291 1.08 7.55 5.90
C VAL A 291 0.91 6.39 4.93
N GLN A 292 -0.34 6.04 4.62
CA GLN A 292 -0.64 5.02 3.61
C GLN A 292 -0.72 5.65 2.21
N ARG A 293 -0.11 5.01 1.21
CA ARG A 293 -0.26 5.33 -0.20
C ARG A 293 -0.39 4.03 -0.99
N ARG A 294 -1.58 3.78 -1.54
CA ARG A 294 -2.02 2.48 -2.05
C ARG A 294 -1.90 1.42 -0.96
N GLN A 295 -1.34 0.27 -1.31
CA GLN A 295 -0.92 -0.76 -0.39
C GLN A 295 0.41 -0.44 0.33
N TRP A 296 1.06 0.69 0.07
CA TRP A 296 2.36 0.98 0.69
C TRP A 296 2.21 1.91 1.89
N PHE A 297 3.13 1.79 2.85
CA PHE A 297 3.25 2.73 3.95
C PHE A 297 4.58 3.45 3.91
N THR A 298 4.55 4.74 4.20
CA THR A 298 5.69 5.63 4.26
C THR A 298 5.65 6.45 5.55
N VAL A 299 6.72 7.16 5.86
CA VAL A 299 6.73 8.14 6.94
C VAL A 299 6.38 9.51 6.36
N GLY A 300 5.53 10.25 7.06
CA GLY A 300 5.21 11.62 6.69
C GLY A 300 5.05 12.55 7.88
N ILE A 301 5.25 13.84 7.61
CA ILE A 301 4.95 14.97 8.49
C ILE A 301 4.08 15.95 7.71
N ALA A 302 3.08 16.53 8.37
CA ALA A 302 2.14 17.43 7.72
C ALA A 302 1.80 18.63 8.61
N ALA A 303 1.53 19.76 7.97
CA ALA A 303 1.06 20.99 8.58
C ALA A 303 0.07 21.67 7.63
N GLY A 304 -1.22 21.68 8.00
CA GLY A 304 -2.29 22.20 7.14
C GLY A 304 -2.34 21.48 5.80
N ARG A 305 -2.19 22.24 4.70
CA ARG A 305 -2.23 21.72 3.32
C ARG A 305 -0.90 21.13 2.84
N ARG A 306 0.19 21.35 3.58
CA ARG A 306 1.53 20.93 3.20
C ARG A 306 1.92 19.66 3.93
N ALA A 307 2.65 18.79 3.23
CA ALA A 307 3.23 17.60 3.81
C ALA A 307 4.63 17.33 3.22
N CYS A 308 5.46 16.67 4.02
CA CYS A 308 6.64 15.97 3.54
C CYS A 308 6.45 14.47 3.80
N GLN A 309 6.81 13.64 2.83
CA GLN A 309 6.67 12.18 2.90
C GLN A 309 7.94 11.50 2.38
N ASP A 310 7.98 10.17 2.44
CA ASP A 310 9.04 9.35 1.84
C ASP A 310 10.42 9.55 2.46
N PHE A 311 10.44 9.72 3.79
CA PHE A 311 11.65 9.58 4.62
C PHE A 311 12.11 8.10 4.63
N TYR A 312 12.49 7.61 3.46
CA TYR A 312 12.95 6.26 3.19
C TYR A 312 14.43 6.27 2.78
N GLY A 313 15.09 5.13 2.99
CA GLY A 313 16.50 4.94 2.74
C GLY A 313 17.35 5.37 3.93
N GLY A 314 18.38 4.58 4.24
CA GLY A 314 19.55 5.16 4.91
C GLY A 314 20.16 6.27 4.03
N PRO A 315 21.31 6.84 4.39
CA PRO A 315 21.99 7.82 3.53
C PRO A 315 22.06 7.32 2.07
N PRO A 316 21.50 8.07 1.08
CA PRO A 316 20.83 9.37 1.23
C PRO A 316 19.34 9.27 1.65
N TRP A 317 18.92 10.16 2.55
CA TRP A 317 17.54 10.37 2.96
C TRP A 317 16.74 11.09 1.88
N SER A 318 15.75 10.42 1.33
CA SER A 318 14.79 11.03 0.42
C SER A 318 13.70 11.80 1.17
N VAL A 319 13.20 12.89 0.59
CA VAL A 319 12.00 13.60 1.04
C VAL A 319 11.19 14.08 -0.16
N SER A 320 9.93 13.67 -0.23
CA SER A 320 8.94 14.21 -1.17
C SER A 320 8.20 15.38 -0.52
N PHE A 321 8.02 16.48 -1.24
CA PHE A 321 7.25 17.64 -0.79
C PHE A 321 5.90 17.66 -1.49
N LEU A 322 4.85 17.88 -0.71
CA LEU A 322 3.47 17.84 -1.18
C LEU A 322 2.71 19.09 -0.71
N GLU A 323 1.78 19.54 -1.54
CA GLU A 323 0.76 20.53 -1.21
C GLU A 323 -0.58 20.06 -1.77
N ASP A 324 -1.63 20.08 -0.94
CA ASP A 324 -2.96 19.56 -1.28
C ASP A 324 -2.94 18.11 -1.82
N GLY A 325 -2.01 17.30 -1.29
CA GLY A 325 -1.80 15.91 -1.68
C GLY A 325 -1.08 15.72 -3.03
N ILE A 326 -0.69 16.81 -3.70
CA ILE A 326 0.05 16.78 -4.96
C ILE A 326 1.54 16.83 -4.65
N ARG A 327 2.31 15.86 -5.15
CA ARG A 327 3.77 15.88 -5.05
C ARG A 327 4.32 16.98 -5.96
N LEU A 328 4.98 17.96 -5.35
CA LEU A 328 5.65 19.07 -6.05
C LEU A 328 7.06 18.70 -6.50
N GLY A 329 7.73 17.83 -5.74
CA GLY A 329 9.01 17.26 -6.10
C GLY A 329 9.63 16.43 -4.98
N ARG A 330 10.85 15.96 -5.21
CA ARG A 330 11.62 15.10 -4.31
C ARG A 330 13.05 15.63 -4.20
N ALA A 331 13.62 15.56 -3.00
CA ALA A 331 15.02 15.89 -2.75
C ALA A 331 15.68 14.77 -1.94
N GLU A 332 17.01 14.68 -2.03
CA GLU A 332 17.82 13.72 -1.31
C GLU A 332 18.86 14.44 -0.46
N TYR A 333 19.08 13.92 0.75
CA TYR A 333 19.94 14.53 1.75
C TYR A 333 20.91 13.48 2.30
N PRO A 334 22.19 13.81 2.52
CA PRO A 334 23.14 12.85 3.07
C PRO A 334 22.80 12.43 4.51
N GLU A 335 22.12 13.29 5.26
CA GLU A 335 21.83 13.10 6.68
C GLU A 335 20.40 13.48 7.04
N ILE A 336 19.86 12.80 8.05
CA ILE A 336 18.50 13.04 8.56
C ILE A 336 18.31 14.50 9.03
N SER A 337 19.33 15.11 9.65
CA SER A 337 19.26 16.50 10.12
C SER A 337 18.98 17.49 8.99
N ALA A 338 19.62 17.31 7.83
CA ALA A 338 19.41 18.15 6.66
C ALA A 338 18.03 17.94 6.01
N ALA A 339 17.58 16.68 5.95
CA ALA A 339 16.24 16.34 5.49
C ALA A 339 15.15 16.98 6.37
N ILE A 340 15.25 16.83 7.69
CA ILE A 340 14.29 17.40 8.65
C ILE A 340 14.36 18.92 8.67
N GLY A 341 15.55 19.52 8.63
CA GLY A 341 15.68 20.98 8.56
C GLY A 341 15.01 21.55 7.31
N SER A 342 15.12 20.88 6.16
CA SER A 342 14.45 21.31 4.94
C SER A 342 12.94 21.13 5.00
N ALA A 343 12.46 20.01 5.53
CA ALA A 343 11.03 19.77 5.70
C ALA A 343 10.39 20.77 6.67
N ARG A 344 11.07 21.14 7.76
CA ARG A 344 10.60 22.18 8.69
C ARG A 344 10.49 23.55 8.03
N ARG A 345 11.49 23.98 7.27
CA ARG A 345 11.40 25.26 6.52
C ARG A 345 10.20 25.31 5.58
N TRP A 346 9.88 24.17 4.95
CA TRP A 346 8.70 24.06 4.09
C TRP A 346 7.37 24.14 4.86
N LEU A 347 7.29 23.43 5.99
CA LEU A 347 6.05 23.22 6.75
C LEU A 347 5.76 24.32 7.79
N GLU A 348 6.78 24.81 8.47
CA GLU A 348 6.68 25.81 9.56
C GLU A 348 6.97 27.22 9.04
N ASP A 349 8.04 27.41 8.27
CA ASP A 349 8.51 28.75 7.86
C ASP A 349 7.89 29.24 6.54
N GLY A 350 7.12 28.39 5.86
CA GLY A 350 6.47 28.75 4.61
C GLY A 350 7.40 28.88 3.41
N ALA A 351 8.66 28.43 3.50
CA ALA A 351 9.66 28.54 2.43
C ALA A 351 9.13 27.98 1.11
N LEU A 352 9.60 28.49 -0.03
CA LEU A 352 9.27 27.94 -1.34
C LEU A 352 10.30 26.88 -1.73
N VAL A 353 9.83 25.72 -2.20
CA VAL A 353 10.74 24.73 -2.79
C VAL A 353 10.94 25.07 -4.25
N GLN A 354 12.17 25.40 -4.63
CA GLN A 354 12.56 25.49 -6.04
C GLN A 354 12.99 24.10 -6.50
N PHE A 355 12.19 23.50 -7.38
CA PHE A 355 12.57 22.29 -8.08
C PHE A 355 13.17 22.67 -9.42
N ASP A 356 14.37 22.18 -9.70
CA ASP A 356 14.95 22.23 -11.02
C ASP A 356 14.28 21.13 -11.88
N PRO A 357 13.45 21.48 -12.88
CA PRO A 357 12.75 20.51 -13.71
C PRO A 357 13.72 19.63 -14.52
N GLU A 358 14.96 20.07 -14.74
CA GLU A 358 15.96 19.36 -15.56
C GLU A 358 16.67 18.22 -14.81
N ARG A 359 16.50 18.12 -13.48
CA ARG A 359 17.05 17.03 -12.66
C ARG A 359 16.06 15.91 -12.34
N ALA A 360 14.85 15.94 -12.91
CA ALA A 360 13.86 14.88 -12.79
C ALA A 360 14.09 13.75 -13.81
N LEU A 361 15.29 13.15 -13.82
CA LEU A 361 15.53 11.89 -14.51
C LEU A 361 15.96 10.86 -13.48
N PHE A 362 15.13 9.83 -13.36
CA PHE A 362 15.54 8.53 -12.89
C PHE A 362 16.78 8.13 -13.68
N ASP A 363 17.88 7.92 -12.98
CA ASP A 363 19.02 7.15 -13.45
C ASP A 363 18.80 5.71 -12.96
N PRO A 364 18.44 4.75 -13.82
CA PRO A 364 18.41 3.35 -13.49
C PRO A 364 19.73 2.73 -13.98
N ASP A 365 20.76 2.80 -13.15
CA ASP A 365 21.87 1.85 -13.19
C ASP A 365 21.82 0.96 -11.94
#